data_AF-A0AAN5D848-F1
#
_entry.id   AF-A0AAN5D848-F1
#
_cell.length_a   1.000
_cell.length_b   1.000
_cell.length_c   1.000
_cell.angle_alpha   90.00
_cell.angle_beta   90.00
_cell.angle_gamma   90.00
#
_symmetry.space_group_name_H-M   'P 1'
#
loop_
_entity.id
_entity.type
_entity.pdbx_description
1 polymer ?
#
loop_
_entity_poly.entity_id
_entity_poly.type
_entity_poly.pdbx_seq_one_letter_code
_entity_poly.pdbx_strand_id
1 'polypeptide(L)'
;CEDLFKRCSFAGEEFNCCDNKQFSTSPTEFGLCHSITIEQDQTTETENGGLQLILDAQADDAVPMPIDASQILKFTLNDGFRIFLEDSHMHSYRSSKPISVAPGQSIYSGIQFTQVAL
;
A
#
# COMPACT_ATOMS: atom_id res chain seq x y z
N CYS A 1 -5.75 -0.09 -12.07
CA CYS A 1 -6.12 0.67 -10.86
C CYS A 1 -7.46 0.18 -10.34
N GLU A 2 -8.55 0.36 -11.09
CA GLU A 2 -9.91 -0.09 -10.71
C GLU A 2 -10.00 -1.59 -10.39
N ASP A 3 -9.21 -2.41 -11.07
CA ASP A 3 -9.15 -3.85 -10.81
C ASP A 3 -8.58 -4.17 -9.42
N LEU A 4 -7.66 -3.34 -8.93
CA LEU A 4 -6.97 -3.50 -7.65
C LEU A 4 -7.72 -2.83 -6.50
N PHE A 5 -8.11 -1.57 -6.66
CA PHE A 5 -8.71 -0.79 -5.58
C PHE A 5 -10.23 -0.90 -5.61
N LYS A 6 -10.81 -1.64 -4.65
CA LYS A 6 -12.27 -1.82 -4.56
C LYS A 6 -12.95 -0.76 -3.70
N ARG A 7 -12.22 -0.21 -2.72
CA ARG A 7 -12.71 0.88 -1.87
C ARG A 7 -11.54 1.69 -1.34
N CYS A 8 -11.66 3.01 -1.39
CA CYS A 8 -10.83 3.93 -0.61
C CYS A 8 -11.72 4.85 0.19
N SER A 9 -11.34 5.07 1.45
CA SER A 9 -11.93 6.12 2.27
C SER A 9 -10.89 6.76 3.17
N PHE A 10 -11.06 8.03 3.46
CA PHE A 10 -10.24 8.76 4.42
C PHE A 10 -11.17 9.59 5.31
N ALA A 11 -10.93 9.60 6.62
CA ALA A 11 -11.77 10.30 7.58
C ALA A 11 -13.29 9.96 7.48
N GLY A 12 -13.60 8.73 7.06
CA GLY A 12 -14.98 8.25 6.87
C GLY A 12 -15.63 8.65 5.54
N GLU A 13 -14.96 9.41 4.68
CA GLU A 13 -15.44 9.78 3.35
C GLU A 13 -14.84 8.89 2.26
N GLU A 14 -15.68 8.31 1.41
CA GLU A 14 -15.23 7.54 0.25
C GLU A 14 -14.75 8.44 -0.88
N PHE A 15 -13.69 8.02 -1.56
CA PHE A 15 -13.16 8.72 -2.73
C PHE A 15 -12.72 7.72 -3.81
N ASN A 16 -12.61 8.22 -5.04
CA ASN A 16 -12.05 7.42 -6.13
C ASN A 16 -10.52 7.35 -6.01
N CYS A 17 -10.00 6.18 -5.68
CA CYS A 17 -8.58 5.89 -5.54
C CYS A 17 -7.77 6.22 -6.81
N CYS A 18 -8.41 6.13 -7.97
CA CYS A 18 -7.80 6.20 -9.29
C CYS A 18 -7.87 7.60 -9.92
N ASP A 19 -8.35 8.61 -9.18
CA ASP A 19 -8.43 9.98 -9.71
C ASP A 19 -7.04 10.66 -9.74
N ASN A 20 -6.79 11.40 -10.82
CA ASN A 20 -5.45 11.67 -11.35
C ASN A 20 -4.56 12.64 -10.53
N LYS A 21 -5.10 13.34 -9.53
CA LYS A 21 -4.31 14.33 -8.77
C LYS A 21 -3.51 13.73 -7.62
N GLN A 22 -4.06 12.70 -6.99
CA GLN A 22 -3.50 12.10 -5.78
C GLN A 22 -3.00 10.67 -6.01
N PHE A 23 -3.26 10.13 -7.21
CA PHE A 23 -2.86 8.81 -7.62
C PHE A 23 -1.69 8.87 -8.60
N SER A 24 -0.70 8.01 -8.40
CA SER A 24 0.35 7.77 -9.40
C SER A 24 0.66 6.28 -9.50
N THR A 25 1.15 5.89 -10.67
CA THR A 25 1.59 4.51 -10.94
C THR A 25 3.03 4.53 -11.42
N SER A 26 3.86 3.65 -10.88
CA SER A 26 5.27 3.54 -11.26
C SER A 26 5.71 2.09 -11.40
N PRO A 27 6.52 1.75 -12.40
CA PRO A 27 7.13 0.44 -12.50
C PRO A 27 8.25 0.27 -11.47
N THR A 28 8.29 -0.87 -10.81
CA THR A 28 9.28 -1.23 -9.79
C THR A 28 9.78 -2.66 -10.00
N GLU A 29 10.70 -3.13 -9.15
CA GLU A 29 11.10 -4.53 -9.13
C GLU A 29 9.98 -5.48 -8.67
N PHE A 30 8.89 -4.95 -8.08
CA PHE A 30 7.71 -5.71 -7.66
C PHE A 30 6.57 -5.67 -8.68
N GLY A 31 6.80 -5.09 -9.86
CA GLY A 31 5.75 -4.82 -10.85
C GLY A 31 5.24 -3.38 -10.76
N LEU A 32 3.97 -3.16 -11.09
CA LEU A 32 3.34 -1.85 -11.02
C LEU A 32 2.97 -1.52 -9.57
N CYS A 33 3.61 -0.50 -9.00
CA CYS A 33 3.23 0.06 -7.72
C CYS A 33 2.33 1.28 -7.92
N HIS A 34 1.35 1.41 -7.03
CA HIS A 34 0.40 2.51 -7.01
C HIS A 34 0.57 3.31 -5.72
N SER A 35 0.63 4.63 -5.85
CA SER A 35 0.81 5.54 -4.72
C SER A 35 -0.39 6.47 -4.61
N ILE A 36 -0.89 6.64 -3.38
CA ILE A 36 -1.96 7.57 -3.04
C ILE A 36 -1.39 8.58 -2.05
N THR A 37 -1.49 9.86 -2.38
CA THR A 37 -1.13 10.97 -1.49
C THR A 37 -2.40 11.53 -0.86
N ILE A 38 -2.47 11.50 0.47
CA ILE A 38 -3.56 12.14 1.21
C ILE A 38 -3.09 13.52 1.67
N GLU A 39 -3.69 14.57 1.11
CA GLU A 39 -3.41 15.96 1.47
C GLU A 39 -4.36 16.51 2.55
N GLN A 40 -5.36 15.71 2.93
CA GLN A 40 -6.37 16.08 3.91
C GLN A 40 -5.84 15.85 5.32
N ASP A 41 -6.02 16.84 6.20
CA ASP A 41 -5.66 16.69 7.61
C ASP A 41 -6.58 15.66 8.29
N GLN A 42 -5.97 14.73 9.01
CA GLN A 42 -6.70 13.85 9.91
C GLN A 42 -7.16 14.66 11.12
N THR A 43 -8.46 14.93 11.20
CA THR A 43 -9.03 15.73 12.31
C THR A 43 -9.40 14.90 13.54
N THR A 44 -9.40 13.56 13.42
CA THR A 44 -9.73 12.65 14.53
C THR A 44 -8.84 11.40 14.55
N GLU A 45 -8.29 11.09 15.72
CA GLU A 45 -7.48 9.88 15.96
C GLU A 45 -8.38 8.67 16.28
N THR A 46 -9.21 8.25 15.32
CA THR A 46 -10.07 7.07 15.46
C THR A 46 -9.77 6.04 14.38
N GLU A 47 -10.19 4.78 14.57
CA GLU A 47 -10.04 3.70 13.58
C GLU A 47 -10.72 4.03 12.24
N ASN A 48 -11.74 4.90 12.26
CA ASN A 48 -12.44 5.39 11.07
C ASN A 48 -11.94 6.76 10.58
N GLY A 49 -11.01 7.38 11.31
CA GLY A 49 -10.45 8.69 10.99
C GLY A 49 -9.31 8.64 9.97
N GLY A 50 -8.69 7.48 9.76
CA GLY A 50 -7.54 7.30 8.87
C GLY A 50 -7.88 6.80 7.46
N LEU A 51 -6.84 6.44 6.70
CA LEU A 51 -6.97 5.80 5.39
C LEU A 51 -7.45 4.35 5.55
N GLN A 52 -8.49 3.99 4.82
CA GLN A 52 -8.97 2.61 4.70
C GLN A 52 -8.96 2.20 3.24
N LEU A 53 -8.43 1.00 2.97
CA LEU A 53 -8.33 0.42 1.64
C LEU A 53 -8.94 -0.98 1.65
N ILE A 54 -9.75 -1.29 0.65
CA ILE A 54 -10.12 -2.66 0.30
C ILE A 54 -9.50 -2.95 -1.06
N LEU A 55 -8.60 -3.94 -1.08
CA LEU A 55 -7.80 -4.29 -2.25
C LEU A 55 -8.13 -5.70 -2.72
N ASP A 56 -8.13 -5.90 -4.03
CA ASP A 56 -8.32 -7.20 -4.67
C ASP A 56 -6.96 -7.73 -5.14
N ALA A 57 -6.55 -8.84 -4.53
CA ALA A 57 -5.24 -9.44 -4.78
C ALA A 57 -5.18 -10.20 -6.10
N GLN A 58 -6.33 -10.46 -6.74
CA GLN A 58 -6.43 -11.23 -7.99
C GLN A 58 -5.59 -12.52 -7.92
N ALA A 59 -5.70 -13.24 -6.81
CA ALA A 59 -4.83 -14.37 -6.51
C ALA A 59 -4.90 -15.49 -7.58
N ASP A 60 -6.03 -15.59 -8.28
CA ASP A 60 -6.23 -16.55 -9.37
C ASP A 60 -5.36 -16.23 -10.62
N ASP A 61 -4.92 -14.98 -10.79
CA ASP A 61 -4.07 -14.53 -11.89
C ASP A 61 -2.57 -14.51 -11.52
N ALA A 62 -2.22 -14.95 -10.30
CA ALA A 62 -0.85 -14.97 -9.82
C ALA A 62 0.04 -15.93 -10.65
N VAL A 63 1.15 -15.42 -11.17
CA VAL A 63 2.12 -16.23 -11.92
C VAL A 63 2.97 -17.04 -10.94
N PRO A 64 2.91 -18.38 -10.94
CA PRO A 64 3.72 -19.20 -10.06
C PRO A 64 5.21 -19.05 -10.41
N MET A 65 6.03 -18.65 -9.44
CA MET A 65 7.47 -18.51 -9.67
C MET A 65 8.17 -19.88 -9.80
N PRO A 66 9.12 -20.04 -10.74
CA PRO A 66 9.87 -21.27 -10.89
C PRO A 66 10.69 -21.58 -9.62
N ILE A 67 10.66 -22.86 -9.22
CA ILE A 67 11.09 -23.39 -7.92
C ILE A 67 12.57 -23.10 -7.60
N ASP A 68 13.44 -22.89 -8.59
CA ASP A 68 14.86 -22.59 -8.36
C ASP A 68 15.13 -21.16 -7.83
N ALA A 69 14.19 -20.22 -7.98
CA ALA A 69 14.28 -18.88 -7.37
C ALA A 69 13.75 -18.85 -5.92
N SER A 70 13.15 -19.95 -5.45
CA SER A 70 12.39 -20.02 -4.19
C SER A 70 13.24 -19.88 -2.91
N GLN A 71 14.56 -20.08 -2.97
CA GLN A 71 15.40 -19.99 -1.76
C GLN A 71 15.82 -18.55 -1.42
N ILE A 72 15.93 -17.67 -2.42
CA ILE A 72 16.29 -16.26 -2.22
C ILE A 72 15.02 -15.40 -2.00
N LEU A 73 13.87 -15.87 -2.48
CA LEU A 73 12.60 -15.12 -2.47
C LEU A 73 11.60 -15.55 -1.38
N LYS A 74 11.95 -16.46 -0.47
CA LYS A 74 11.10 -16.85 0.67
C LYS A 74 10.81 -15.70 1.65
N PHE A 75 11.63 -14.65 1.66
CA PHE A 75 11.34 -13.40 2.37
C PHE A 75 10.38 -12.46 1.59
N THR A 76 10.07 -12.80 0.34
CA THR A 76 9.37 -12.00 -0.67
C THR A 76 8.10 -12.68 -1.22
N LEU A 77 7.67 -13.80 -0.64
CA LEU A 77 6.48 -14.56 -1.07
C LEU A 77 5.46 -14.62 0.07
N ASN A 78 4.88 -13.47 0.39
CA ASN A 78 3.51 -13.44 0.90
C ASN A 78 2.67 -12.98 -0.30
N ASP A 79 1.72 -13.78 -0.73
CA ASP A 79 0.90 -13.60 -1.96
C ASP A 79 -0.09 -12.43 -1.85
N GLY A 80 0.31 -11.33 -1.25
CA GLY A 80 -0.55 -10.17 -1.01
C GLY A 80 0.19 -8.86 -1.20
N PHE A 81 -0.27 -7.84 -0.48
CA PHE A 81 0.15 -6.47 -0.71
C PHE A 81 1.37 -6.08 0.11
N ARG A 82 2.23 -5.26 -0.49
CA ARG A 82 3.27 -4.50 0.21
C ARG A 82 2.86 -3.05 0.23
N ILE A 83 2.61 -2.53 1.43
CA ILE A 83 2.29 -1.13 1.64
C ILE A 83 3.53 -0.45 2.20
N PHE A 84 3.98 0.58 1.50
CA PHE A 84 5.09 1.43 1.92
C PHE A 84 4.51 2.76 2.38
N LEU A 85 4.93 3.22 3.56
CA LEU A 85 4.59 4.54 4.07
C LEU A 85 5.80 5.45 3.86
N GLU A 86 5.61 6.50 3.09
CA GLU A 86 6.67 7.42 2.69
C GLU A 86 6.24 8.86 2.94
N ASP A 87 7.22 9.71 3.23
CA ASP A 87 7.03 11.16 3.18
C ASP A 87 6.76 11.55 1.71
N SER A 88 5.84 12.49 1.47
CA SER A 88 5.52 13.01 0.14
C SER A 88 6.75 13.52 -0.64
N HIS A 89 7.85 13.83 0.05
CA HIS A 89 9.10 14.32 -0.53
C HIS A 89 10.18 13.24 -0.71
N MET A 90 9.96 12.00 -0.25
CA MET A 90 10.92 10.89 -0.35
C MET A 90 10.32 9.71 -1.12
N HIS A 91 10.52 9.67 -2.44
CA HIS A 91 10.03 8.59 -3.31
C HIS A 91 11.03 7.43 -3.42
N SER A 92 11.16 6.61 -2.38
CA SER A 92 12.04 5.44 -2.48
C SER A 92 11.60 4.30 -1.57
N TYR A 93 10.78 3.41 -2.15
CA TYR A 93 10.40 2.12 -1.57
C TYR A 93 11.60 1.24 -1.23
N ARG A 94 12.78 1.56 -1.77
CA ARG A 94 14.04 0.84 -1.52
C ARG A 94 14.60 1.05 -0.12
N SER A 95 14.21 2.14 0.55
CA SER A 95 14.70 2.49 1.90
C SER A 95 13.70 2.21 3.01
N SER A 96 12.43 1.94 2.69
CA SER A 96 11.36 1.71 3.65
C SER A 96 11.11 0.21 3.88
N LYS A 97 10.76 -0.15 5.12
CA LYS A 97 10.30 -1.51 5.43
C LYS A 97 8.81 -1.60 5.09
N PRO A 98 8.38 -2.54 4.23
CA PRO A 98 6.97 -2.66 3.88
C PRO A 98 6.15 -3.26 5.02
N ILE A 99 4.87 -2.85 5.08
CA ILE A 99 3.81 -3.59 5.76
C ILE A 99 3.29 -4.63 4.76
N SER A 100 3.37 -5.92 5.11
CA SER A 100 2.85 -7.00 4.28
C SER A 100 1.44 -7.41 4.73
N VAL A 101 0.50 -7.48 3.79
CA VAL A 101 -0.90 -7.85 4.03
C VAL A 101 -1.24 -9.07 3.16
N ALA A 102 -1.57 -10.21 3.76
CA ALA A 102 -2.00 -11.38 3.01
C ALA A 102 -3.46 -11.23 2.50
N PRO A 103 -3.84 -11.86 1.38
CA PRO A 103 -5.24 -11.88 0.94
C PRO A 103 -6.15 -12.47 2.01
N GLY A 104 -7.37 -11.92 2.13
CA GLY A 104 -8.34 -12.35 3.14
C GLY A 104 -8.02 -11.91 4.58
N GLN A 105 -6.93 -11.16 4.79
CA GLN A 105 -6.61 -10.58 6.09
C GLN A 105 -6.87 -9.07 6.11
N SER A 106 -7.15 -8.56 7.31
CA SER A 106 -7.24 -7.13 7.60
C SER A 106 -6.11 -6.75 8.56
N ILE A 107 -5.44 -5.64 8.28
CA ILE A 107 -4.39 -5.08 9.14
C ILE A 107 -4.81 -3.66 9.54
N TYR A 108 -4.64 -3.36 10.82
CA TYR A 108 -4.88 -2.04 11.41
C TYR A 108 -3.55 -1.54 11.96
N SER A 109 -3.11 -0.38 11.47
CA SER A 109 -1.82 0.20 11.86
C SER A 109 -2.01 1.68 12.24
N GLY A 110 -1.62 2.03 13.46
CA GLY A 110 -1.41 3.43 13.83
C GLY A 110 -0.07 3.92 13.29
N ILE A 111 -0.05 5.11 12.69
CA ILE A 111 1.16 5.71 12.12
C ILE A 111 1.58 6.87 13.02
N GLN A 112 2.83 6.87 13.46
CA GLN A 112 3.42 7.98 14.21
C GLN A 112 4.63 8.52 13.43
N PHE A 113 4.55 9.77 13.00
CA PHE A 113 5.68 10.46 12.38
C PHE A 113 6.62 10.97 13.46
N THR A 114 7.90 10.59 13.39
CA THR A 114 8.93 11.13 14.28
C THR A 114 9.79 12.10 13.51
N GLN A 115 9.76 13.38 13.87
CA GLN A 115 10.73 14.35 13.35
C GLN A 115 12.03 14.20 14.15
N VAL A 116 13.11 13.85 13.45
CA VAL A 116 14.45 13.89 14.02
C VAL A 116 15.03 15.26 13.70
N ALA A 117 15.14 16.13 14.72
CA ALA A 117 15.88 17.37 14.59
C ALA A 117 17.37 17.03 14.44
N LEU A 118 17.96 17.44 13.32
CA LEU A 118 19.41 17.41 13.08
C LEU A 118 20.06 18.70 13.55
#